data_AF-M2QCY9-F1
#
_entry.id   AF-M2QCY9-F1
#
_cell.length_a   1.000
_cell.length_b   1.000
_cell.length_c   1.000
_cell.angle_alpha   90.00
_cell.angle_beta   90.00
_cell.angle_gamma   90.00
#
_symmetry.space_group_name_H-M   'P 1'
#
loop_
_entity.id
_entity.type
_entity.pdbx_description
1 polymer ?
#
loop_
_entity_poly.entity_id
_entity_poly.type
_entity_poly.pdbx_seq_one_letter_code
_entity_poly.pdbx_strand_id
1 'polypeptide(L)'
;MCEDLRQAYDDPLGAEAANWLDRVEWLRANGDSLLDVRFRVPESVLLESVAEPGEEGWATTVRRLHRTDGPGWSHEVDELATRLLAGCQGALPLEDLIVLLAAAQGLEPEELAEAALPVVRELVRHGMLLPAA
;
A
#
# COMPACT_ATOMS: atom_id res chain seq x y z
N MET A 1 25.75 30.25 24.37
CA MET A 1 25.53 28.91 24.95
C MET A 1 25.26 27.99 23.78
N CYS A 2 26.23 27.17 23.38
CA CYS A 2 25.99 26.15 22.35
C CYS A 2 25.48 24.90 23.07
N GLU A 3 24.25 24.48 22.77
CA GLU A 3 23.75 23.18 23.21
C GLU A 3 24.41 22.07 22.40
N ASP A 4 24.91 21.08 23.13
CA ASP A 4 25.68 19.95 22.65
C ASP A 4 24.71 18.80 22.38
N LEU A 5 24.37 18.60 21.10
CA LEU A 5 23.48 17.53 20.62
C LEU A 5 24.25 16.19 20.58
N ARG A 6 24.55 15.62 21.76
CA ARG A 6 25.08 14.25 21.88
C ARG A 6 23.99 13.21 22.12
N GLN A 7 22.83 13.41 21.51
CA GLN A 7 21.88 12.31 21.42
C GLN A 7 22.33 11.44 20.26
N ALA A 8 22.77 10.22 20.56
CA ALA A 8 22.97 9.19 19.55
C ALA A 8 21.62 9.01 18.85
N TYR A 9 21.48 9.63 17.68
CA TYR A 9 20.36 9.41 16.79
C TYR A 9 20.60 8.02 16.23
N ASP A 10 19.87 7.04 16.76
CA ASP A 10 19.78 5.70 16.17
C ASP A 10 19.03 5.92 14.85
N ASP A 11 19.76 6.27 13.78
CA ASP A 11 19.18 6.84 12.57
C ASP A 11 18.31 5.78 11.87
N PRO A 12 16.97 5.85 12.05
CA PRO A 12 16.09 4.83 11.49
C PRO A 12 16.04 4.94 9.95
N LEU A 13 16.56 6.02 9.38
CA LEU A 13 16.63 6.23 7.93
C LEU A 13 17.66 5.32 7.28
N GLY A 14 18.73 4.92 7.99
CA GLY A 14 19.74 4.00 7.45
C GLY A 14 19.17 2.61 7.15
N ALA A 15 18.45 2.04 8.12
CA ALA A 15 17.76 0.76 7.94
C ALA A 15 16.62 0.87 6.91
N GLU A 16 15.87 1.97 6.91
CA GLU A 16 14.82 2.18 5.91
C GLU A 16 15.38 2.27 4.48
N ALA A 17 16.50 2.95 4.27
CA ALA A 17 17.12 3.08 2.96
C ALA A 17 17.51 1.71 2.39
N ALA A 18 18.07 0.83 3.22
CA ALA A 18 18.36 -0.55 2.83
C ALA A 18 17.08 -1.32 2.49
N ASN A 19 16.07 -1.29 3.37
CA ASN A 19 14.79 -1.97 3.14
C ASN A 19 14.08 -1.46 1.86
N TRP A 20 14.19 -0.16 1.56
CA TRP A 20 13.65 0.41 0.33
C TRP A 20 14.38 -0.11 -0.92
N LEU A 21 15.71 -0.21 -0.87
CA LEU A 21 16.50 -0.77 -1.96
C LEU A 21 16.15 -2.24 -2.20
N ASP A 22 15.99 -3.03 -1.14
CA ASP A 22 15.57 -4.43 -1.22
C ASP A 22 14.20 -4.56 -1.91
N ARG A 23 13.24 -3.69 -1.57
CA ARG A 23 11.92 -3.69 -2.21
C ARG A 23 11.98 -3.25 -3.67
N VAL A 24 12.85 -2.30 -4.01
CA VAL A 24 13.09 -1.90 -5.40
C VAL A 24 13.72 -3.03 -6.22
N GLU A 25 14.70 -3.74 -5.65
CA GLU A 25 15.30 -4.91 -6.29
C GLU A 25 14.28 -6.03 -6.48
N TRP A 26 13.51 -6.34 -5.44
CA TRP A 26 12.42 -7.32 -5.52
C TRP A 26 11.39 -6.97 -6.61
N LEU A 27 10.99 -5.70 -6.71
CA LEU A 27 10.06 -5.22 -7.74
C LEU A 27 10.63 -5.36 -9.16
N ARG A 28 11.94 -5.17 -9.34
CA ARG A 28 12.58 -5.40 -10.64
C ARG A 28 12.59 -6.89 -10.99
N ALA A 29 12.85 -7.76 -10.02
CA ALA A 29 12.90 -9.21 -10.21
C ALA A 29 11.52 -9.84 -10.48
N ASN A 30 10.45 -9.25 -9.93
CA ASN A 30 9.08 -9.79 -10.02
C ASN A 30 8.16 -8.92 -10.89
N GLY A 31 8.74 -8.08 -11.76
CA GLY A 31 8.03 -7.03 -12.48
C GLY A 31 6.79 -7.52 -13.24
N ASP A 32 6.94 -8.62 -13.97
CA ASP A 32 5.89 -9.19 -14.81
C ASP A 32 5.02 -10.23 -14.08
N SER A 33 5.42 -10.65 -12.88
CA SER A 33 4.77 -11.72 -12.10
C SER A 33 4.04 -11.21 -10.86
N LEU A 34 3.80 -9.90 -10.73
CA LEU A 34 3.13 -9.35 -9.55
C LEU A 34 1.71 -9.87 -9.36
N LEU A 35 1.03 -10.25 -10.45
CA LEU A 35 -0.32 -10.81 -10.38
C LEU A 35 -0.35 -12.16 -9.66
N ASP A 36 0.72 -12.96 -9.78
CA ASP A 36 0.85 -14.27 -9.12
C ASP A 36 1.20 -14.18 -7.62
N VAL A 37 1.57 -12.98 -7.15
CA VAL A 37 2.06 -12.79 -5.79
C VAL A 37 0.89 -12.62 -4.82
N ARG A 38 0.96 -13.33 -3.70
CA ARG A 38 0.10 -13.07 -2.54
C ARG A 38 0.66 -11.88 -1.77
N PHE A 39 -0.17 -10.90 -1.47
CA PHE A 39 0.25 -9.73 -0.70
C PHE A 39 -0.41 -9.64 0.66
N ARG A 40 0.27 -8.97 1.60
CA ARG A 40 -0.21 -8.60 2.92
C ARG A 40 0.02 -7.11 3.18
N VAL A 41 -0.98 -6.44 3.75
CA VAL A 41 -0.82 -5.10 4.36
C VAL A 41 -0.13 -5.27 5.73
N PRO A 42 1.01 -4.61 5.98
CA PRO A 42 1.69 -4.67 7.29
C PRO A 42 0.89 -4.04 8.42
N GLU A 43 1.13 -4.49 9.66
CA GLU A 43 0.47 -3.93 10.86
C GLU A 43 0.81 -2.45 11.13
N SER A 44 1.92 -1.96 10.57
CA SER A 44 2.31 -0.56 10.68
C SER A 44 1.51 0.37 9.75
N VAL A 45 0.71 -0.18 8.84
CA VAL A 45 -0.12 0.59 7.90
C VAL A 45 -1.52 0.82 8.47
N LEU A 46 -1.92 2.09 8.51
CA LEU A 46 -3.24 2.53 8.96
C LEU A 46 -4.01 3.11 7.77
N LEU A 47 -5.32 2.85 7.71
CA LEU A 47 -6.24 3.52 6.80
C LEU A 47 -7.02 4.60 7.54
N GLU A 48 -6.83 5.85 7.14
CA GLU A 48 -7.66 6.99 7.53
C GLU A 48 -8.77 7.18 6.50
N SER A 49 -9.98 7.47 6.96
CA SER A 49 -11.12 7.83 6.10
C SER A 49 -11.81 9.06 6.66
N VAL A 50 -11.94 10.10 5.83
CA VAL A 50 -12.65 11.33 6.16
C VAL A 50 -13.93 11.38 5.35
N ALA A 51 -15.04 11.66 6.02
CA ALA A 51 -16.34 11.81 5.38
C ALA A 51 -16.96 13.15 5.75
N GLU A 52 -17.64 13.75 4.78
CA GLU A 52 -18.36 15.00 4.92
C GLU A 52 -19.88 14.74 4.79
N PRO A 53 -20.74 15.58 5.41
CA PRO A 53 -22.17 15.50 5.17
C PRO A 53 -22.52 15.82 3.71
N GLY A 54 -23.33 14.97 3.08
CA GLY A 54 -23.86 15.11 1.73
C GLY A 54 -25.38 14.87 1.68
N GLU A 55 -25.95 14.88 0.46
CA GLU A 55 -27.41 14.81 0.25
C GLU A 55 -28.04 13.49 0.75
N GLU A 56 -27.27 12.39 0.68
CA GLU A 56 -27.72 11.04 1.07
C GLU A 56 -27.09 10.55 2.40
N GLY A 57 -26.50 11.45 3.18
CA GLY A 57 -25.80 11.11 4.42
C GLY A 57 -24.30 11.39 4.33
N TRP A 58 -23.47 10.57 4.97
CA TRP A 58 -22.01 10.77 4.95
C TRP A 58 -21.41 10.31 3.62
N ALA A 59 -20.62 11.17 2.97
CA ALA A 59 -19.87 10.85 1.77
C ALA A 59 -18.36 10.89 2.08
N THR A 60 -17.65 9.79 1.84
CA THR A 60 -16.19 9.74 2.05
C THR A 60 -15.49 10.60 1.00
N THR A 61 -14.78 11.64 1.45
CA THR A 61 -14.05 12.59 0.59
C THR A 61 -12.55 12.25 0.52
N VAL A 62 -12.00 11.61 1.56
CA VAL A 62 -10.59 11.22 1.60
C VAL A 62 -10.44 9.81 2.13
N ARG A 63 -9.59 9.01 1.49
CA ARG A 63 -9.03 7.78 2.03
C ARG A 63 -7.51 7.84 1.92
N ARG A 64 -6.82 7.64 3.04
CA ARG A 64 -5.37 7.81 3.11
C ARG A 64 -4.72 6.70 3.89
N LEU A 65 -3.72 6.07 3.28
CA LEU A 65 -2.83 5.14 3.95
C LEU A 65 -1.73 5.92 4.65
N HIS A 66 -1.43 5.54 5.89
CA HIS A 66 -0.32 6.06 6.67
C HIS A 66 0.56 4.91 7.11
N ARG A 67 1.88 5.04 6.94
CA ARG A 67 2.83 4.09 7.49
C ARG A 67 3.42 4.67 8.78
N THR A 68 3.20 3.98 9.90
CA THR A 68 3.57 4.46 11.24
C THR A 68 5.05 4.26 11.57
N ASP A 69 5.76 3.46 10.79
CA ASP A 69 7.20 3.22 10.89
C ASP A 69 7.98 3.81 9.69
N GLY A 70 9.26 4.06 9.92
CA GLY A 70 10.15 4.72 8.96
C GLY A 70 9.80 6.20 8.71
N PRO A 71 9.84 6.72 7.47
CA PRO A 71 9.91 8.14 7.19
C PRO A 71 8.54 8.83 7.13
N GLY A 72 7.46 8.16 7.55
CA GLY A 72 6.11 8.71 7.53
C GLY A 72 5.49 8.76 6.13
N TRP A 73 5.65 7.70 5.33
CA TRP A 73 4.99 7.60 4.02
C TRP A 73 3.47 7.69 4.16
N SER A 74 2.85 8.41 3.23
CA SER A 74 1.39 8.55 3.14
C SER A 74 0.95 8.53 1.68
N HIS A 75 -0.15 7.83 1.38
CA HIS A 75 -0.75 7.75 0.04
C HIS A 75 -2.24 7.95 0.11
N GLU A 76 -2.77 8.88 -0.69
CA GLU A 76 -4.20 8.96 -0.93
C GLU A 76 -4.60 7.86 -1.92
N VAL A 77 -5.69 7.16 -1.60
CA VAL A 77 -6.16 6.01 -2.37
C VAL A 77 -7.65 6.17 -2.61
N ASP A 78 -8.16 5.55 -3.68
CA ASP A 78 -9.59 5.51 -3.91
C ASP A 78 -10.26 4.33 -3.18
N GLU A 79 -11.58 4.27 -3.30
CA GLU A 79 -12.38 3.19 -2.70
C GLU A 79 -11.99 1.81 -3.23
N LEU A 80 -11.66 1.70 -4.52
CA LEU A 80 -11.36 0.44 -5.16
C LEU A 80 -10.02 -0.13 -4.68
N ALA A 81 -9.00 0.72 -4.57
CA ALA A 81 -7.73 0.40 -3.96
C ALA A 81 -7.89 -0.01 -2.49
N THR A 82 -8.73 0.68 -1.70
CA THR A 82 -8.97 0.24 -0.30
C THR A 82 -9.64 -1.13 -0.22
N ARG A 83 -10.59 -1.44 -1.12
CA ARG A 83 -11.22 -2.77 -1.19
C ARG A 83 -10.23 -3.86 -1.58
N LEU A 84 -9.38 -3.59 -2.58
CA LEU A 84 -8.32 -4.51 -2.98
C LEU A 84 -7.36 -4.80 -1.82
N LEU A 85 -6.90 -3.75 -1.13
CA LEU A 85 -5.99 -3.87 0.02
C LEU A 85 -6.62 -4.62 1.20
N ALA A 86 -7.93 -4.49 1.42
CA ALA A 86 -8.64 -5.29 2.43
C ALA A 86 -8.60 -6.79 2.13
N GLY A 87 -8.50 -7.18 0.85
CA GLY A 87 -8.29 -8.56 0.40
C GLY A 87 -6.85 -9.07 0.52
N CYS A 88 -5.87 -8.16 0.56
CA CYS A 88 -4.44 -8.48 0.70
C CYS A 88 -4.09 -8.95 2.12
N GLN A 89 -4.46 -10.20 2.45
CA GLN A 89 -4.21 -10.85 3.75
C GLN A 89 -3.16 -11.96 3.67
N GLY A 90 -2.62 -12.20 2.47
CA GLY A 90 -1.68 -13.28 2.14
C GLY A 90 -2.34 -14.59 1.75
N ALA A 91 -3.66 -14.63 1.56
CA ALA A 91 -4.41 -15.85 1.25
C ALA A 91 -4.49 -16.16 -0.25
N LEU A 92 -4.73 -15.15 -1.08
CA LEU A 92 -4.94 -15.28 -2.51
C LEU A 92 -3.91 -14.48 -3.30
N PRO A 93 -3.52 -14.94 -4.51
CA PRO A 93 -2.78 -14.13 -5.48
C PRO A 93 -3.51 -12.82 -5.79
N LEU A 94 -2.75 -11.81 -6.24
CA LEU A 94 -3.30 -10.53 -6.63
C LEU A 94 -4.30 -10.67 -7.79
N GLU A 95 -4.06 -11.57 -8.75
CA GLU A 95 -4.99 -11.86 -9.85
C GLU A 95 -6.38 -12.27 -9.35
N ASP A 96 -6.45 -13.21 -8.40
CA ASP A 96 -7.71 -13.71 -7.86
C ASP A 96 -8.48 -12.60 -7.14
N LEU A 97 -7.77 -11.76 -6.38
CA LEU A 97 -8.37 -10.60 -5.71
C LEU A 97 -8.93 -9.59 -6.72
N ILE A 98 -8.21 -9.34 -7.82
CA ILE A 98 -8.66 -8.46 -8.90
C ILE A 98 -9.90 -9.02 -9.59
N VAL A 99 -9.91 -10.31 -9.94
CA VAL A 99 -11.05 -10.96 -10.58
C VAL A 99 -12.30 -10.90 -9.69
N LEU A 100 -12.14 -11.19 -8.39
CA LEU A 100 -13.23 -11.11 -7.42
C LEU A 100 -13.76 -9.68 -7.27
N LEU A 101 -12.86 -8.70 -7.18
CA LEU A 101 -13.23 -7.30 -7.05
C LEU A 101 -13.91 -6.76 -8.31
N ALA A 102 -13.39 -7.10 -9.49
CA ALA A 102 -13.97 -6.74 -10.78
C ALA A 102 -15.40 -7.28 -10.90
N ALA A 103 -15.61 -8.56 -10.58
CA ALA A 103 -16.94 -9.17 -10.58
C ALA A 103 -17.90 -8.48 -9.59
N ALA A 104 -17.43 -8.08 -8.42
CA ALA A 104 -18.24 -7.39 -7.41
C ALA A 104 -18.58 -5.94 -7.78
N GLN A 105 -17.79 -5.30 -8.65
CA GLN A 105 -17.97 -3.90 -9.05
C GLN A 105 -18.51 -3.75 -10.48
N GLY A 106 -18.67 -4.85 -11.22
CA GLY A 106 -19.11 -4.83 -12.62
C GLY A 106 -18.07 -4.23 -13.57
N LEU A 107 -16.78 -4.48 -13.30
CA LEU A 107 -15.64 -3.99 -14.08
C LEU A 107 -15.00 -5.13 -14.88
N GLU A 108 -14.21 -4.79 -15.90
CA GLU A 108 -13.37 -5.74 -16.63
C GLU A 108 -12.08 -6.05 -15.83
N PRO A 109 -11.74 -7.32 -15.56
CA PRO A 109 -10.59 -7.68 -14.74
C PRO A 109 -9.24 -7.17 -15.27
N GLU A 110 -9.03 -7.23 -16.59
CA GLU A 110 -7.79 -6.79 -17.22
C GLU A 110 -7.58 -5.27 -17.07
N GLU A 111 -8.63 -4.47 -17.29
CA GLU A 111 -8.57 -3.02 -17.09
C GLU A 111 -8.30 -2.67 -15.62
N LEU A 112 -8.93 -3.40 -14.69
CA LEU A 112 -8.67 -3.24 -13.26
C LEU A 112 -7.23 -3.63 -12.89
N ALA A 113 -6.70 -4.69 -13.48
CA ALA A 113 -5.32 -5.11 -13.25
C ALA A 113 -4.32 -4.03 -13.74
N GLU A 114 -4.53 -3.50 -14.94
CA GLU A 114 -3.70 -2.43 -15.50
C GLU A 114 -3.72 -1.18 -14.61
N ALA A 115 -4.88 -0.81 -14.05
CA ALA A 115 -5.01 0.31 -13.13
C ALA A 115 -4.39 0.03 -11.74
N ALA A 116 -4.50 -1.20 -11.24
CA ALA A 116 -4.02 -1.58 -9.91
C ALA A 116 -2.50 -1.74 -9.84
N LEU A 117 -1.86 -2.28 -10.88
CA LEU A 117 -0.43 -2.61 -10.87
C LEU A 117 0.49 -1.41 -10.53
N PRO A 118 0.29 -0.19 -11.07
CA PRO A 118 1.08 0.98 -10.67
C PRO A 118 0.95 1.30 -9.17
N VAL A 119 -0.26 1.24 -8.61
CA VAL A 119 -0.52 1.49 -7.19
C VAL A 119 0.15 0.41 -6.34
N VAL A 120 0.00 -0.86 -6.70
CA VAL A 120 0.66 -1.98 -6.00
C VAL A 120 2.18 -1.79 -5.98
N ARG A 121 2.81 -1.43 -7.11
CA ARG A 121 4.24 -1.17 -7.17
C ARG A 121 4.67 -0.04 -6.23
N GLU A 122 3.87 1.03 -6.15
CA GLU A 122 4.15 2.15 -5.27
C GLU A 122 4.07 1.77 -3.79
N LEU A 123 3.01 1.05 -3.42
CA LEU A 123 2.79 0.59 -2.05
C LEU A 123 3.86 -0.42 -1.63
N VAL A 124 4.28 -1.32 -2.52
CA VAL A 124 5.41 -2.22 -2.26
C VAL A 124 6.70 -1.46 -2.07
N ARG A 125 7.00 -0.48 -2.94
CA ARG A 125 8.21 0.33 -2.81
C ARG A 125 8.28 1.03 -1.44
N HIS A 126 7.16 1.57 -0.99
CA HIS A 126 7.03 2.22 0.31
C HIS A 126 6.75 1.29 1.48
N GLY A 127 6.83 -0.03 1.29
CA GLY A 127 6.61 -1.01 2.37
C GLY A 127 5.21 -0.95 2.99
N MET A 128 4.22 -0.42 2.27
CA MET A 128 2.81 -0.41 2.66
C MET A 128 2.05 -1.67 2.19
N LEU A 129 2.69 -2.45 1.33
CA LEU A 129 2.22 -3.74 0.88
C LEU A 129 3.44 -4.65 0.75
N LEU A 130 3.39 -5.87 1.28
CA LEU A 130 4.52 -6.80 1.27
C LEU A 130 4.11 -8.14 0.66
N PRO A 131 5.01 -8.82 -0.07
CA PRO A 131 4.79 -10.21 -0.46
C PRO A 131 4.55 -11.07 0.78
N ALA A 132 3.52 -11.90 0.76
CA ALA A 132 3.25 -12.89 1.78
C ALA A 132 4.01 -14.19 1.46
N ALA A 133 4.59 -14.81 2.49
CA ALA A 133 5.23 -16.12 2.39
C ALA A 133 4.22 -17.24 2.07
#